data_AF-A0A519J196-F1
#
_entry.id   AF-A0A519J196-F1
#
_cell.length_a   1.000
_cell.length_b   1.000
_cell.length_c   1.000
_cell.angle_alpha   90.00
_cell.angle_beta   90.00
_cell.angle_gamma   90.00
#
_symmetry.space_group_name_H-M   'P 1'
#
loop_
_entity.id
_entity.type
_entity.pdbx_description
1 polymer ?
#
loop_
_entity_poly.entity_id
_entity_poly.type
_entity_poly.pdbx_seq_one_letter_code
_entity_poly.pdbx_strand_id
1 'polypeptide(L)'
;MRALLIAAALFAAAPALADTPATSLTLVDAAKAPASRTIIDGAAWRCDGAQCTATGGASQPASRACRRVVAKFGAVAAFSYKGETLDEQALATCNAA
;
A
#
# COMPACT_ATOMS: atom_id res chain seq x y z
N MET A 1 -40.40 -13.40 31.33
CA MET A 1 -38.98 -13.40 31.73
C MET A 1 -38.19 -14.25 30.76
N ARG A 2 -37.38 -13.63 29.89
CA ARG A 2 -36.20 -14.22 29.25
C ARG A 2 -35.49 -13.12 28.46
N ALA A 3 -34.58 -12.48 29.17
CA ALA A 3 -33.62 -11.53 28.61
C ALA A 3 -32.63 -12.30 27.74
N LEU A 4 -32.32 -11.77 26.56
CA LEU A 4 -31.13 -12.13 25.78
C LEU A 4 -30.51 -10.82 25.32
N LEU A 5 -29.56 -10.36 26.13
CA LEU A 5 -28.66 -9.26 25.82
C LEU A 5 -27.62 -9.78 24.81
N ILE A 6 -27.66 -9.28 23.58
CA ILE A 6 -26.59 -9.50 22.60
C ILE A 6 -25.69 -8.28 22.66
N ALA A 7 -24.57 -8.41 23.38
CA ALA A 7 -23.52 -7.41 23.41
C ALA A 7 -22.73 -7.46 22.10
N ALA A 8 -22.93 -6.48 21.23
CA ALA A 8 -22.10 -6.27 20.04
C ALA A 8 -20.76 -5.67 20.47
N ALA A 9 -19.70 -6.48 20.50
CA ALA A 9 -18.34 -6.01 20.68
C ALA A 9 -17.89 -5.30 19.40
N LEU A 10 -17.90 -3.97 19.41
CA LEU A 10 -17.25 -3.14 18.40
C LEU A 10 -15.73 -3.34 18.52
N PHE A 11 -15.16 -4.11 17.60
CA PHE A 11 -13.72 -4.15 17.37
C PHE A 11 -13.28 -2.78 16.84
N ALA A 12 -12.88 -1.88 17.74
CA ALA A 12 -12.12 -0.69 17.37
C ALA A 12 -10.72 -1.16 16.93
N ALA A 13 -10.51 -1.30 15.63
CA ALA A 13 -9.17 -1.46 15.07
C ALA A 13 -8.42 -0.14 15.29
N ALA A 14 -7.65 -0.07 16.38
CA ALA A 14 -6.73 1.04 16.60
C ALA A 14 -5.65 1.00 15.51
N PRO A 15 -5.33 2.13 14.85
CA PRO A 15 -4.20 2.16 13.94
C PRO A 15 -2.94 2.01 14.80
N ALA A 16 -2.24 0.90 14.65
CA ALA A 16 -0.88 0.81 15.17
C ALA A 16 -0.08 1.90 14.46
N LEU A 17 0.46 2.86 15.23
CA LEU A 17 1.44 3.84 14.76
C LEU A 17 2.76 3.08 14.50
N ALA A 18 2.77 2.27 13.44
CA ALA A 18 3.96 1.69 12.89
C ALA A 18 4.73 2.81 12.19
N ASP A 19 6.03 2.89 12.47
CA ASP A 19 6.99 3.73 11.74
C ASP A 19 6.77 3.50 10.24
N THR A 20 6.11 4.46 9.59
CA THR A 20 5.54 4.24 8.26
C THR A 20 6.72 4.19 7.31
N PRO A 21 6.99 3.05 6.66
CA PRO A 21 8.18 2.95 5.84
C PRO A 21 8.13 4.00 4.75
N ALA A 22 9.23 4.74 4.60
CA ALA A 22 9.33 5.86 3.66
C ALA A 22 8.96 5.47 2.21
N THR A 23 9.08 4.18 1.86
CA THR A 23 8.53 3.63 0.61
C THR A 23 7.52 2.54 0.92
N SER A 24 6.27 2.81 0.61
CA SER A 24 5.14 1.93 0.90
C SER A 24 3.98 2.13 -0.07
N LEU A 25 3.11 1.14 -0.17
CA LEU A 25 1.86 1.24 -0.89
C LEU A 25 0.79 0.35 -0.27
N THR A 26 -0.45 0.63 -0.62
CA THR A 26 -1.59 -0.27 -0.37
C THR A 26 -2.22 -0.62 -1.71
N LEU A 27 -2.37 -1.90 -2.00
CA LEU A 27 -3.04 -2.39 -3.21
C LEU A 27 -4.56 -2.23 -3.08
N VAL A 28 -5.22 -1.93 -4.20
CA VAL A 28 -6.69 -2.00 -4.28
C VAL A 28 -7.17 -3.45 -4.19
N ASP A 29 -6.42 -4.36 -4.81
CA ASP A 29 -6.70 -5.79 -4.83
C ASP A 29 -5.54 -6.58 -4.19
N ALA A 30 -5.77 -7.06 -2.97
CA ALA A 30 -4.79 -7.84 -2.22
C ALA A 30 -4.38 -9.14 -2.93
N ALA A 31 -5.22 -9.70 -3.82
CA ALA A 31 -4.90 -10.91 -4.55
C ALA A 31 -3.80 -10.70 -5.60
N LYS A 32 -3.51 -9.43 -5.96
CA LYS A 32 -2.41 -9.08 -6.87
C LYS A 32 -1.07 -8.89 -6.16
N ALA A 33 -1.04 -9.02 -4.83
CA ALA A 33 0.20 -8.93 -4.09
C ALA A 33 1.17 -10.03 -4.54
N PRO A 34 2.43 -9.69 -4.88
CA PRO A 34 3.43 -10.69 -5.24
C PRO A 34 3.71 -11.62 -4.06
N ALA A 35 3.69 -12.94 -4.32
CA ALA A 35 4.00 -13.95 -3.32
C ALA A 35 5.47 -13.93 -2.85
N SER A 36 6.37 -13.36 -3.67
CA SER A 36 7.80 -13.27 -3.39
C SER A 36 8.32 -11.84 -3.52
N ARG A 37 9.49 -11.59 -2.91
CA ARG A 37 10.19 -10.31 -3.05
C ARG A 37 10.37 -9.95 -4.52
N THR A 38 9.96 -8.75 -4.89
CA THR A 38 10.03 -8.26 -6.28
C THR A 38 10.83 -6.96 -6.32
N ILE A 39 11.76 -6.85 -7.27
CA ILE A 39 12.58 -5.64 -7.44
C ILE A 39 12.01 -4.80 -8.59
N ILE A 40 11.71 -3.54 -8.33
CA ILE A 40 11.21 -2.58 -9.31
C ILE A 40 12.11 -1.35 -9.23
N ASP A 41 12.86 -1.06 -10.29
CA ASP A 41 13.77 0.08 -10.38
C ASP A 41 14.71 0.20 -9.15
N GLY A 42 15.24 -0.93 -8.69
CA GLY A 42 16.13 -1.04 -7.54
C GLY A 42 15.44 -1.02 -6.17
N ALA A 43 14.12 -0.82 -6.12
CA ALA A 43 13.33 -0.89 -4.89
C ALA A 43 12.88 -2.34 -4.67
N ALA A 44 13.20 -2.90 -3.51
CA ALA A 44 12.93 -4.28 -3.19
C ALA A 44 11.63 -4.38 -2.39
N TRP A 45 10.54 -4.72 -3.08
CA TRP A 45 9.19 -4.78 -2.54
C TRP A 45 8.89 -6.12 -1.87
N ARG A 46 8.19 -6.05 -0.75
CA ARG A 46 7.57 -7.18 -0.06
C ARG A 46 6.15 -6.77 0.35
N CYS A 47 5.21 -7.69 0.24
CA CYS A 47 3.82 -7.45 0.59
C CYS A 47 3.36 -8.40 1.69
N ASP A 48 2.53 -7.89 2.58
CA ASP A 48 1.74 -8.63 3.55
C ASP A 48 0.27 -8.27 3.31
N GLY A 49 -0.49 -9.19 2.71
CA GLY A 49 -1.80 -8.87 2.15
C GLY A 49 -1.74 -7.74 1.12
N ALA A 50 -2.53 -6.68 1.33
CA ALA A 50 -2.55 -5.51 0.46
C ALA A 50 -1.42 -4.50 0.74
N GLN A 51 -0.78 -4.57 1.90
CA GLN A 51 0.22 -3.61 2.32
C GLN A 51 1.59 -4.04 1.81
N CYS A 52 2.23 -3.20 1.01
CA CYS A 52 3.58 -3.46 0.53
C CYS A 52 4.56 -2.39 0.96
N THR A 53 5.77 -2.80 1.28
CA THR A 53 6.86 -1.93 1.70
C THR A 53 8.09 -2.23 0.86
N ALA A 54 8.94 -1.22 0.68
CA ALA A 54 10.16 -1.37 -0.09
C ALA A 54 11.35 -0.70 0.58
N THR A 55 12.53 -1.24 0.31
CA THR A 55 13.82 -0.63 0.64
C THR A 55 14.66 -0.42 -0.62
N GLY A 56 15.53 0.59 -0.60
CA GLY A 56 16.36 0.96 -1.75
C GLY A 56 15.62 1.82 -2.79
N GLY A 57 15.83 1.52 -4.07
CA GLY A 57 15.23 2.25 -5.19
C GLY A 57 16.10 3.39 -5.74
N ALA A 58 15.95 3.65 -7.03
CA ALA A 58 16.56 4.80 -7.70
C ALA A 58 16.07 6.13 -7.09
N SER A 59 16.85 7.21 -7.22
CA SER A 59 16.36 8.56 -6.92
C SER A 59 15.47 9.02 -8.08
N GLN A 60 14.17 9.14 -7.85
CA GLN A 60 13.17 9.46 -8.88
C GLN A 60 11.89 10.00 -8.23
N PRO A 61 11.05 10.75 -8.99
CA PRO A 61 9.76 11.23 -8.48
C PRO A 61 8.81 10.08 -8.11
N ALA A 62 8.02 10.27 -7.06
CA ALA A 62 7.04 9.27 -6.61
C ALA A 62 6.05 8.87 -7.71
N SER A 63 5.63 9.81 -8.56
CA SER A 63 4.73 9.52 -9.68
C SER A 63 5.33 8.56 -10.71
N ARG A 64 6.63 8.65 -11.01
CA ARG A 64 7.32 7.71 -11.91
C ARG A 64 7.41 6.33 -11.27
N ALA A 65 7.82 6.26 -10.01
CA ALA A 65 7.91 5.00 -9.27
C ALA A 65 6.54 4.30 -9.22
N CYS A 66 5.48 5.06 -8.94
CA CYS A 66 4.11 4.55 -8.87
C CYS A 66 3.68 3.89 -10.18
N ARG A 67 3.87 4.54 -11.35
CA ARG A 67 3.52 3.95 -12.65
C ARG A 67 4.23 2.61 -12.91
N ARG A 68 5.50 2.50 -12.51
CA ARG A 68 6.30 1.26 -12.66
C ARG A 68 5.78 0.14 -11.76
N VAL A 69 5.28 0.51 -10.59
CA VAL A 69 4.70 -0.42 -9.62
C VAL A 69 3.31 -0.86 -10.06
N VAL A 70 2.44 0.06 -10.48
CA VAL A 70 1.10 -0.27 -10.98
C VAL A 70 1.15 -1.19 -12.20
N ALA A 71 2.10 -0.97 -13.11
CA ALA A 71 2.31 -1.87 -14.25
C ALA A 71 2.69 -3.32 -13.86
N LYS A 72 3.13 -3.55 -12.61
CA LYS A 72 3.55 -4.86 -12.09
C LYS A 72 2.54 -5.46 -11.11
N PHE A 73 2.02 -4.66 -10.19
CA PHE A 73 1.15 -5.10 -9.08
C PHE A 73 -0.32 -4.72 -9.27
N GLY A 74 -0.63 -3.85 -10.23
CA GLY A 74 -1.98 -3.29 -10.42
C GLY A 74 -2.23 -2.05 -9.57
N ALA A 75 -3.48 -1.60 -9.56
CA ALA A 75 -3.89 -0.35 -8.96
C ALA A 75 -3.61 -0.28 -7.45
N VAL A 76 -3.23 0.91 -6.97
CA VAL A 76 -2.91 1.20 -5.58
C VAL A 76 -3.90 2.19 -4.99
N ALA A 77 -4.31 1.95 -3.75
CA ALA A 77 -5.16 2.84 -2.96
C ALA A 77 -4.36 3.94 -2.23
N ALA A 78 -3.08 3.67 -1.96
CA ALA A 78 -2.14 4.63 -1.38
C ALA A 78 -0.73 4.33 -1.88
N PHE A 79 0.10 5.36 -2.05
CA PHE A 79 1.49 5.21 -2.49
C PHE A 79 2.37 6.30 -1.88
N SER A 80 3.49 5.87 -1.32
CA SER A 80 4.56 6.73 -0.82
C SER A 80 5.91 6.21 -1.30
N TYR A 81 6.78 7.11 -1.72
CA TYR A 81 8.11 6.77 -2.20
C TYR A 81 9.15 7.71 -1.62
N LYS A 82 10.09 7.15 -0.85
CA LYS A 82 11.14 7.89 -0.14
C LYS A 82 10.64 9.11 0.64
N GLY A 83 9.46 9.00 1.24
CA GLY A 83 8.82 10.04 2.05
C GLY A 83 7.91 10.99 1.26
N GLU A 84 7.87 10.89 -0.07
CA GLU A 84 6.91 11.62 -0.89
C GLU A 84 5.64 10.79 -1.09
N THR A 85 4.54 11.23 -0.49
CA THR A 85 3.23 10.58 -0.62
C THR A 85 2.44 11.22 -1.75
N LEU A 86 1.84 10.39 -2.60
CA LEU A 86 0.95 10.87 -3.67
C LEU A 86 -0.43 11.21 -3.11
N ASP A 87 -0.95 12.38 -3.50
CA ASP A 87 -2.33 12.75 -3.25
C ASP A 87 -3.30 11.99 -4.17
N GLU A 88 -4.60 12.21 -3.96
CA GLU A 88 -5.66 11.51 -4.70
C GLU A 88 -5.59 11.75 -6.22
N GLN A 89 -5.28 12.97 -6.66
CA GLN A 89 -5.20 13.31 -8.07
C GLN A 89 -3.98 12.65 -8.74
N ALA A 90 -2.85 12.66 -8.05
CA ALA A 90 -1.63 11.99 -8.50
C ALA A 90 -1.80 10.46 -8.49
N LEU A 91 -2.51 9.90 -7.51
CA LEU A 91 -2.84 8.47 -7.47
C LEU A 91 -3.77 8.06 -8.62
N ALA A 92 -4.81 8.85 -8.90
CA ALA A 92 -5.70 8.60 -10.04
C ALA A 92 -4.92 8.59 -11.37
N THR A 93 -4.02 9.58 -11.55
CA THR A 93 -3.13 9.64 -12.72
C THR A 93 -2.18 8.45 -12.79
N CYS A 94 -1.63 8.01 -11.65
CA CYS A 94 -0.76 6.85 -11.58
C CYS A 94 -1.49 5.55 -11.95
N ASN A 95 -2.70 5.35 -11.43
CA ASN A 95 -3.49 4.14 -11.65
C ASN A 95 -4.05 4.04 -13.09
N ALA A 96 -4.07 5.15 -13.83
CA ALA A 96 -4.47 5.19 -15.23
C ALA A 96 -3.33 4.87 -16.22
N ALA A 97 -2.13 4.55 -15.73
CA ALA A 97 -0.93 4.32 -16.53
C ALA A 97 -0.80 2.90 -17.12
#